data_AF-A0A822AT88-F1
#
_entry.id   AF-A0A822AT88-F1
#
_cell.length_a   1.000
_cell.length_b   1.000
_cell.length_c   1.000
_cell.angle_alpha   90.00
_cell.angle_beta   90.00
_cell.angle_gamma   90.00
#
_symmetry.space_group_name_H-M   'P 1'
#
loop_
_entity.id
_entity.type
_entity.pdbx_description
1 polymer ?
#
loop_
_entity_poly.entity_id
_entity_poly.type
_entity_poly.pdbx_seq_one_letter_code
_entity_poly.pdbx_strand_id
1 'polypeptide(L)'
;MPKKNRRTLLCESFLKQRYSSETLGNESEDSTSEGGEEMETELNNINIEDKEKIDFDKPIFLNDIGDIFQLCKASCPLKYLSVLVYTTLRHVGLNWQQCDDILRPMGSLLSETSQKHTEAFLFGDFKDFTSEHRGGKHTSAFFDDFPEIETEAKVYTLTRCSDKAANFSINDLARFIDEKYYETTGTTKPKDSELIRSEASVRLDLRRWGATFRENGARPYWEGHERADVVKSRETFINYFLDNKQSYYTVNDNENLPGWIKPEKKPGRILIFHDESTFRSGEIASRRWFYGDQAPFYSKGRGRSNMVSDFVVQHHSGPYFNLSEKEMKRAVKKYPQLAASTDLDYVPRTATASLHIGYDCYMDNEAVLDQYRDSNGKAQVLDCFFVNGPNRGLSKGLAVLGKELNVRNADRLTLPELRSHLADHPAFQTVGFV
;
A
#
# COMPACT_ATOMS: atom_id res chain seq x y z
N MET A 1 68.50 6.06 0.92
CA MET A 1 67.62 6.16 -0.26
C MET A 1 66.30 5.47 0.03
N PRO A 2 65.13 6.08 -0.21
CA PRO A 2 63.85 5.41 0.01
C PRO A 2 63.65 4.38 -1.10
N LYS A 3 63.29 3.14 -0.72
CA LYS A 3 63.02 2.05 -1.67
C LYS A 3 61.80 2.43 -2.51
N LYS A 4 61.98 2.61 -3.84
CA LYS A 4 60.87 2.79 -4.78
C LYS A 4 59.90 1.60 -4.66
N ASN A 5 58.61 1.90 -4.61
CA ASN A 5 57.54 0.92 -4.45
C ASN A 5 57.48 0.00 -5.69
N ARG A 6 57.40 -1.32 -5.48
CA ARG A 6 57.44 -2.38 -6.51
C ARG A 6 56.38 -2.19 -7.62
N ARG A 7 55.28 -1.50 -7.33
CA ARG A 7 54.22 -1.13 -8.29
C ARG A 7 54.65 -0.05 -9.30
N THR A 8 55.51 0.89 -8.90
CA THR A 8 56.00 1.99 -9.76
C THR A 8 56.92 1.43 -10.85
N LEU A 9 57.79 0.49 -10.48
CA LEU A 9 58.71 -0.19 -11.40
C LEU A 9 57.97 -1.00 -12.48
N LEU A 10 56.84 -1.62 -12.12
CA LEU A 10 55.98 -2.37 -13.04
C LEU A 10 55.25 -1.47 -14.06
N CYS A 11 54.94 -0.23 -13.68
CA CYS A 11 54.26 0.73 -14.54
C CYS A 11 55.26 1.38 -15.53
N GLU A 12 56.46 1.72 -15.05
CA GLU A 12 57.57 2.20 -15.90
C GLU A 12 57.99 1.13 -16.91
N SER A 13 58.02 -0.17 -16.54
CA SER A 13 58.33 -1.25 -17.49
C SER A 13 57.25 -1.45 -18.54
N PHE A 14 55.97 -1.29 -18.18
CA PHE A 14 54.86 -1.46 -19.11
C PHE A 14 54.80 -0.33 -20.15
N LEU A 15 55.02 0.91 -19.71
CA LEU A 15 55.10 2.07 -20.59
C LEU A 15 56.33 1.99 -21.51
N LYS A 16 57.50 1.60 -20.98
CA LYS A 16 58.72 1.39 -21.80
C LYS A 16 58.52 0.33 -22.88
N GLN A 17 57.89 -0.80 -22.53
CA GLN A 17 57.66 -1.91 -23.46
C GLN A 17 56.70 -1.52 -24.61
N ARG A 18 55.73 -0.63 -24.33
CA ARG A 18 54.77 -0.14 -25.33
C ARG A 18 55.41 0.86 -26.29
N TYR A 19 56.15 1.85 -25.77
CA TYR A 19 56.84 2.84 -26.61
C TYR A 19 58.01 2.24 -27.39
N SER A 20 58.67 1.21 -26.87
CA SER A 20 59.69 0.46 -27.63
C SER A 20 59.08 -0.40 -28.74
N SER A 21 57.85 -0.91 -28.57
CA SER A 21 57.17 -1.67 -29.63
C SER A 21 56.63 -0.81 -30.77
N GLU A 22 56.42 0.48 -30.54
CA GLU A 22 56.00 1.43 -31.59
C GLU A 22 57.19 2.05 -32.35
N THR A 23 58.40 2.01 -31.79
CA THR A 23 59.63 2.50 -32.46
C THR A 23 60.41 1.42 -33.22
N LEU A 24 60.18 0.13 -32.94
CA LEU A 24 60.81 -0.99 -33.66
C LEU A 24 59.93 -1.47 -34.82
N GLY A 25 59.76 -0.58 -35.78
CA GLY A 25 59.19 -0.85 -37.08
C GLY A 25 60.15 -0.50 -38.21
N ASN A 26 61.46 -0.79 -38.06
CA ASN A 26 62.40 -1.01 -39.16
C ASN A 26 63.79 -1.43 -38.64
N GLU A 27 64.41 -2.33 -39.40
CA GLU A 27 65.80 -2.83 -39.34
C GLU A 27 66.09 -4.14 -38.59
N SER A 28 67.00 -4.89 -39.23
CA SER A 28 67.21 -6.34 -39.24
C SER A 28 68.35 -6.84 -38.36
N GLU A 29 68.29 -8.14 -38.05
CA GLU A 29 69.32 -9.12 -37.65
C GLU A 29 70.77 -8.64 -37.42
N ASP A 30 71.40 -8.95 -36.26
CA ASP A 30 72.26 -10.14 -36.05
C ASP A 30 73.07 -10.10 -34.71
N SER A 31 73.23 -11.28 -34.09
CA SER A 31 74.32 -11.79 -33.20
C SER A 31 74.66 -11.27 -31.77
N THR A 32 74.64 -12.26 -30.83
CA THR A 32 75.59 -12.64 -29.73
C THR A 32 75.99 -11.76 -28.53
N SER A 33 75.64 -12.28 -27.33
CA SER A 33 76.39 -12.53 -26.06
C SER A 33 77.15 -11.46 -25.24
N GLU A 34 76.93 -11.57 -23.91
CA GLU A 34 77.81 -11.29 -22.73
C GLU A 34 77.97 -9.88 -22.14
N GLY A 35 78.05 -9.85 -20.78
CA GLY A 35 78.49 -8.73 -19.92
C GLY A 35 77.39 -7.72 -19.60
N GLY A 36 77.09 -7.32 -18.35
CA GLY A 36 77.98 -7.01 -17.24
C GLY A 36 77.93 -5.50 -17.01
N GLU A 37 77.34 -5.08 -15.89
CA GLU A 37 77.44 -3.78 -15.19
C GLU A 37 77.93 -2.55 -15.98
N GLU A 38 77.04 -1.56 -16.18
CA GLU A 38 77.29 -0.11 -16.07
C GLU A 38 76.17 0.66 -16.81
N MET A 39 75.24 1.30 -16.08
CA MET A 39 74.46 2.41 -16.64
C MET A 39 73.77 3.21 -15.52
N GLU A 40 74.59 3.83 -14.67
CA GLU A 40 74.15 4.82 -13.68
C GLU A 40 74.67 6.21 -14.05
N THR A 41 74.57 6.63 -15.33
CA THR A 41 75.11 7.94 -15.76
C THR A 41 74.54 8.57 -17.03
N GLU A 42 73.29 8.27 -17.43
CA GLU A 42 72.67 8.92 -18.62
C GLU A 42 71.32 9.64 -18.40
N LEU A 43 70.95 9.96 -17.16
CA LEU A 43 69.68 10.68 -16.89
C LEU A 43 69.81 12.21 -16.71
N ASN A 44 70.99 12.79 -16.89
CA ASN A 44 71.23 14.21 -16.59
C ASN A 44 71.38 15.15 -17.80
N ASN A 45 71.15 14.70 -19.04
CA ASN A 45 71.26 15.56 -20.24
C ASN A 45 70.07 15.43 -21.20
N ILE A 46 68.83 15.49 -20.69
CA ILE A 46 67.68 15.75 -21.57
C ILE A 46 67.53 17.27 -21.69
N ASN A 47 67.96 17.78 -22.85
CA ASN A 47 67.84 19.17 -23.24
C ASN A 47 66.35 19.51 -23.48
N ILE A 48 65.79 20.38 -22.64
CA ILE A 48 64.37 20.78 -22.66
C ILE A 48 64.19 21.88 -23.72
N GLU A 49 64.43 21.57 -25.00
CA GLU A 49 64.12 22.52 -26.09
C GLU A 49 63.30 21.90 -27.24
N ASP A 50 63.18 20.58 -27.34
CA ASP A 50 62.28 19.94 -28.30
C ASP A 50 60.94 19.54 -27.65
N LYS A 51 60.07 20.53 -27.42
CA LYS A 51 58.64 20.25 -27.22
C LYS A 51 57.98 20.19 -28.59
N GLU A 52 57.87 18.99 -29.15
CA GLU A 52 56.86 18.73 -30.17
C GLU A 52 55.50 19.21 -29.63
N LYS A 53 54.91 20.18 -30.32
CA LYS A 53 53.57 20.69 -30.00
C LYS A 53 52.61 19.51 -30.13
N ILE A 54 52.00 19.11 -29.02
CA ILE A 54 50.89 18.16 -29.02
C ILE A 54 49.78 18.74 -29.90
N ASP A 55 49.49 18.03 -30.99
CA ASP A 55 48.44 18.35 -31.95
C ASP A 55 47.08 17.89 -31.39
N PHE A 56 46.32 18.84 -30.84
CA PHE A 56 45.01 18.58 -30.21
C PHE A 56 43.88 18.32 -31.22
N ASP A 57 44.13 18.42 -32.53
CA ASP A 57 43.12 18.19 -33.56
C ASP A 57 42.96 16.70 -33.93
N LYS A 58 43.78 15.80 -33.35
CA LYS A 58 43.64 14.34 -33.51
C LYS A 58 42.62 13.78 -32.51
N PRO A 59 41.76 12.82 -32.92
CA PRO A 59 40.82 12.18 -32.03
C PRO A 59 41.57 11.44 -30.92
N ILE A 60 41.36 11.86 -29.67
CA ILE A 60 41.92 11.22 -28.49
C ILE A 60 41.26 9.84 -28.36
N PHE A 61 42.05 8.76 -28.43
CA PHE A 61 41.56 7.41 -28.25
C PHE A 61 41.44 7.10 -26.74
N LEU A 62 40.55 6.17 -26.39
CA LEU A 62 40.38 5.71 -24.99
C LEU A 62 41.70 5.22 -24.37
N ASN A 63 42.59 4.69 -25.22
CA ASN A 63 43.93 4.27 -24.81
C ASN A 63 44.80 5.46 -24.38
N ASP A 64 44.71 6.60 -25.07
CA ASP A 64 45.47 7.80 -24.74
C ASP A 64 44.99 8.39 -23.40
N ILE A 65 43.68 8.38 -23.14
CA ILE A 65 43.11 8.76 -21.84
C ILE A 65 43.62 7.82 -20.75
N GLY A 66 43.66 6.51 -21.02
CA GLY A 66 44.18 5.51 -20.09
C GLY A 66 45.67 5.71 -19.78
N ASP A 67 46.48 6.04 -20.78
CA ASP A 67 47.91 6.27 -20.63
C ASP A 67 48.18 7.59 -19.87
N ILE A 68 47.47 8.67 -20.20
CA ILE A 68 47.49 9.93 -19.44
C ILE A 68 47.07 9.68 -17.99
N PHE A 69 46.02 8.88 -17.76
CA PHE A 69 45.57 8.53 -16.42
C PHE A 69 46.67 7.82 -15.62
N GLN A 70 47.37 6.85 -16.21
CA GLN A 70 48.49 6.18 -15.53
C GLN A 70 49.66 7.11 -15.26
N LEU A 71 50.02 7.97 -16.21
CA LEU A 71 51.09 8.96 -16.04
C LEU A 71 50.77 9.91 -14.88
N CYS A 72 49.54 10.41 -14.81
CA CYS A 72 49.12 11.31 -13.74
C CYS A 72 49.00 10.61 -12.38
N LYS A 73 48.79 9.29 -12.33
CA LYS A 73 48.61 8.52 -11.09
C LYS A 73 49.80 8.59 -10.14
N ALA A 74 51.00 8.86 -10.65
CA ALA A 74 52.21 9.03 -9.82
C ALA A 74 52.21 10.37 -9.05
N SER A 75 51.53 11.39 -9.58
CA SER A 75 51.56 12.76 -9.04
C SER A 75 50.21 13.24 -8.51
N CYS A 76 49.13 12.49 -8.76
CA CYS A 76 47.77 12.83 -8.37
C CYS A 76 47.08 11.65 -7.68
N PRO A 77 46.38 11.87 -6.54
CA PRO A 77 45.58 10.83 -5.91
C PRO A 77 44.57 10.20 -6.88
N LEU A 78 44.49 8.86 -6.87
CA LEU A 78 43.61 8.07 -7.73
C LEU A 78 42.16 8.59 -7.70
N LYS A 79 41.70 9.00 -6.52
CA LYS A 79 40.38 9.60 -6.28
C LYS A 79 40.09 10.78 -7.21
N TYR A 80 41.03 11.72 -7.34
CA TYR A 80 40.81 12.94 -8.11
C TYR A 80 40.77 12.66 -9.60
N LEU A 81 41.69 11.82 -10.08
CA LEU A 81 41.70 11.40 -11.49
C LEU A 81 40.44 10.61 -11.85
N SER A 82 39.99 9.72 -10.97
CA SER A 82 38.79 8.91 -11.19
C SER A 82 37.54 9.78 -11.31
N VAL A 83 37.40 10.77 -10.42
CA VAL A 83 36.27 11.73 -10.44
C VAL A 83 36.31 12.59 -11.70
N LEU A 84 37.47 13.09 -12.10
CA LEU A 84 37.61 13.90 -13.30
C LEU A 84 37.21 13.14 -14.57
N VAL A 85 37.72 11.91 -14.72
CA VAL A 85 37.36 11.07 -15.87
C VAL A 85 35.88 10.71 -15.82
N TYR A 86 35.37 10.25 -14.68
CA TYR A 86 33.96 9.90 -14.52
C TYR A 86 33.02 11.08 -14.83
N THR A 87 33.26 12.26 -14.26
CA THR A 87 32.45 13.47 -14.54
C THR A 87 32.47 13.85 -16.01
N THR A 88 33.62 13.71 -16.68
CA THR A 88 33.73 13.93 -18.12
C THR A 88 32.89 12.92 -18.91
N LEU A 89 32.98 11.62 -18.58
CA LEU A 89 32.18 10.56 -19.22
C LEU A 89 30.68 10.78 -19.01
N ARG A 90 30.26 11.19 -17.82
CA ARG A 90 28.86 11.55 -17.54
C ARG A 90 28.42 12.80 -18.29
N HIS A 91 29.29 13.81 -18.43
CA HIS A 91 29.00 15.03 -19.17
C HIS A 91 28.74 14.77 -20.66
N VAL A 92 29.49 13.84 -21.26
CA VAL A 92 29.27 13.43 -22.66
C VAL A 92 28.11 12.42 -22.82
N GLY A 93 27.38 12.10 -21.75
CA GLY A 93 26.13 11.33 -21.79
C GLY A 93 26.30 9.81 -21.72
N LEU A 94 27.45 9.29 -21.30
CA LEU A 94 27.61 7.84 -21.11
C LEU A 94 26.81 7.36 -19.90
N ASN A 95 26.19 6.19 -20.06
CA ASN A 95 25.50 5.53 -18.95
C ASN A 95 26.50 4.88 -17.98
N TRP A 96 26.00 4.40 -16.83
CA TRP A 96 26.82 3.84 -15.75
C TRP A 96 27.66 2.64 -16.18
N GLN A 97 27.08 1.70 -16.93
CA GLN A 97 27.80 0.51 -17.41
C GLN A 97 28.93 0.90 -18.38
N GLN A 98 28.65 1.81 -19.31
CA GLN A 98 29.64 2.31 -20.27
C GLN A 98 30.79 3.04 -19.56
N CYS A 99 30.48 3.80 -18.50
CA CYS A 99 31.51 4.42 -17.66
C CYS A 99 32.38 3.36 -16.99
N ASP A 100 31.79 2.32 -16.40
CA ASP A 100 32.52 1.22 -15.78
C ASP A 100 33.41 0.43 -16.74
N ASP A 101 32.93 0.19 -17.96
CA ASP A 101 33.68 -0.50 -19.00
C ASP A 101 34.93 0.28 -19.43
N ILE A 102 34.92 1.61 -19.27
CA ILE A 102 36.06 2.50 -19.52
C ILE A 102 36.97 2.63 -18.27
N LEU A 103 36.38 2.82 -17.09
CA LEU A 103 37.11 3.09 -15.85
C LEU A 103 37.86 1.84 -15.34
N ARG A 104 37.28 0.64 -15.53
CA ARG A 104 37.84 -0.61 -15.01
C ARG A 104 39.20 -0.96 -15.64
N PRO A 105 39.39 -0.94 -16.97
CA PRO A 105 40.70 -1.15 -17.59
C PRO A 105 41.77 -0.14 -17.15
N MET A 106 41.38 1.10 -16.84
CA MET A 106 42.30 2.15 -16.35
C MET A 106 42.73 1.92 -14.89
N GLY A 107 42.13 0.96 -14.19
CA GLY A 107 42.32 0.81 -12.75
C GLY A 107 41.89 2.05 -11.97
N SER A 108 40.86 2.74 -12.47
CA SER A 108 40.15 3.85 -11.83
C SER A 108 39.15 3.32 -10.80
N LEU A 109 38.61 4.22 -9.96
CA LEU A 109 37.42 3.91 -9.18
C LEU A 109 36.23 3.66 -10.13
N LEU A 110 35.38 2.68 -9.80
CA LEU A 110 34.15 2.41 -10.54
C LEU A 110 33.18 3.58 -10.41
N SER A 111 32.18 3.60 -11.28
CA SER A 111 31.20 4.67 -11.41
C SER A 111 30.48 4.96 -10.09
N GLU A 112 30.12 3.94 -9.31
CA GLU A 112 29.48 4.12 -8.00
C GLU A 112 30.36 4.95 -7.04
N THR A 113 31.61 4.53 -6.85
CA THR A 113 32.55 5.23 -5.97
C THR A 113 32.93 6.61 -6.52
N SER A 114 33.06 6.73 -7.85
CA SER A 114 33.37 7.99 -8.51
C SER A 114 32.22 9.00 -8.42
N GLN A 115 30.96 8.57 -8.48
CA GLN A 115 29.80 9.42 -8.24
C GLN A 115 29.81 9.98 -6.82
N LYS A 116 30.04 9.12 -5.81
CA LYS A 116 30.10 9.57 -4.39
C LYS A 116 31.14 10.66 -4.18
N HIS A 117 32.31 10.50 -4.79
CA HIS A 117 33.35 11.53 -4.71
C HIS A 117 33.05 12.75 -5.59
N THR A 118 32.30 12.60 -6.68
CA THR A 118 31.81 13.71 -7.51
C THR A 118 30.82 14.57 -6.74
N GLU A 119 29.89 13.96 -6.01
CA GLU A 119 28.93 14.68 -5.18
C GLU A 119 29.63 15.42 -4.03
N ALA A 120 30.60 14.77 -3.38
CA ALA A 120 31.44 15.43 -2.39
C ALA A 120 32.22 16.62 -2.98
N PHE A 121 32.66 16.51 -4.24
CA PHE A 121 33.36 17.60 -4.94
C PHE A 121 32.44 18.75 -5.34
N LEU A 122 31.22 18.46 -5.83
CA LEU A 122 30.28 19.47 -6.33
C LEU A 122 29.45 20.14 -5.23
N PHE A 123 29.06 19.36 -4.22
CA PHE A 123 28.08 19.79 -3.22
C PHE A 123 28.61 19.72 -1.77
N GLY A 124 29.73 19.04 -1.53
CA GLY A 124 30.36 18.93 -0.21
C GLY A 124 31.35 20.04 0.11
N ASP A 125 31.91 20.01 1.33
CA ASP A 125 33.10 20.82 1.64
C ASP A 125 34.28 20.27 0.84
N PHE A 126 35.04 21.13 0.17
CA PHE A 126 36.26 20.74 -0.53
C PHE A 126 37.25 20.03 0.42
N LYS A 127 37.19 20.33 1.73
CA LYS A 127 37.91 19.58 2.76
C LYS A 127 37.47 18.12 2.87
N ASP A 128 36.20 17.79 2.69
CA ASP A 128 35.70 16.40 2.71
C ASP A 128 36.12 15.63 1.46
N PHE A 129 36.14 16.32 0.31
CA PHE A 129 36.68 15.76 -0.92
C PHE A 129 38.18 15.52 -0.84
N THR A 130 38.96 16.41 -0.22
CA THR A 130 40.42 16.32 -0.16
C THR A 130 40.94 15.43 0.95
N SER A 131 40.22 15.33 2.06
CA SER A 131 40.60 14.47 3.19
C SER A 131 40.55 12.99 2.78
N GLU A 132 41.64 12.28 3.08
CA GLU A 132 41.65 10.81 3.01
C GLU A 132 40.94 10.28 4.25
N HIS A 133 39.61 10.36 4.26
CA HIS A 133 38.78 9.80 5.33
C HIS A 133 39.01 8.28 5.45
N ARG A 134 40.01 7.89 6.24
CA ARG A 134 40.18 6.52 6.76
C ARG A 134 39.29 6.22 7.98
N GLY A 135 38.27 7.03 8.25
CA GLY A 135 37.43 6.89 9.45
C GLY A 135 35.94 7.05 9.15
N GLY A 136 35.17 6.00 9.43
CA GLY A 136 33.71 6.00 9.43
C GLY A 136 33.08 5.69 8.07
N LYS A 137 32.52 4.49 7.91
CA LYS A 137 31.62 4.16 6.79
C LYS A 137 30.36 5.04 6.89
N HIS A 138 30.41 6.25 6.37
CA HIS A 138 29.22 6.90 5.85
C HIS A 138 28.96 6.27 4.49
N THR A 139 28.35 5.07 4.49
CA THR A 139 27.70 4.58 3.28
C THR A 139 26.60 5.58 2.95
N SER A 140 26.65 6.19 1.77
CA SER A 140 25.53 6.94 1.17
C SER A 140 24.24 6.18 1.41
N ALA A 141 23.16 6.89 1.80
CA ALA A 141 21.87 6.23 1.89
C ALA A 141 21.51 5.79 0.47
N PHE A 142 20.92 4.61 0.28
CA PHE A 142 20.71 4.11 -1.08
C PHE A 142 19.87 5.03 -1.99
N PHE A 143 19.02 5.89 -1.43
CA PHE A 143 18.29 6.88 -2.24
C PHE A 143 19.13 8.11 -2.62
N ASP A 144 20.25 8.35 -1.95
CA ASP A 144 21.24 9.35 -2.39
C ASP A 144 21.89 8.85 -3.71
N ASP A 145 22.17 7.55 -3.79
CA ASP A 145 22.73 6.92 -5.00
C ASP A 145 21.67 6.69 -6.11
N PHE A 146 20.39 6.60 -5.75
CA PHE A 146 19.27 6.31 -6.66
C PHE A 146 18.02 7.21 -6.41
N PRO A 147 18.13 8.54 -6.63
CA PRO A 147 17.06 9.49 -6.33
C PRO A 147 15.80 9.31 -7.21
N GLU A 148 15.96 8.82 -8.43
CA GLU A 148 14.85 8.47 -9.34
C GLU A 148 13.98 7.34 -8.77
N ILE A 149 14.60 6.32 -8.17
CA ILE A 149 13.89 5.21 -7.53
C ILE A 149 13.12 5.71 -6.31
N GLU A 150 13.69 6.64 -5.54
CA GLU A 150 12.98 7.25 -4.40
C GLU A 150 11.71 7.97 -4.86
N THR A 151 11.81 8.74 -5.95
CA THR A 151 10.69 9.51 -6.51
C THR A 151 9.57 8.59 -6.98
N GLU A 152 9.90 7.55 -7.74
CA GLU A 152 8.92 6.56 -8.21
C GLU A 152 8.31 5.76 -7.05
N ALA A 153 9.11 5.38 -6.05
CA ALA A 153 8.64 4.66 -4.88
C ALA A 153 7.65 5.48 -4.03
N LYS A 154 7.88 6.79 -3.89
CA LYS A 154 6.93 7.73 -3.26
C LYS A 154 5.61 7.78 -4.03
N VAL A 155 5.65 7.91 -5.35
CA VAL A 155 4.45 7.95 -6.21
C VAL A 155 3.67 6.63 -6.15
N TYR A 156 4.36 5.49 -6.23
CA TYR A 156 3.76 4.17 -6.08
C TYR A 156 3.06 4.05 -4.73
N THR A 157 3.74 4.43 -3.65
CA THR A 157 3.16 4.37 -2.30
C THR A 157 1.92 5.25 -2.17
N LEU A 158 1.97 6.51 -2.62
CA LEU A 158 0.84 7.44 -2.58
C LEU A 158 -0.38 6.86 -3.28
N THR A 159 -0.18 6.30 -4.47
CA THR A 159 -1.23 5.68 -5.27
C THR A 159 -1.84 4.48 -4.53
N ARG A 160 -1.01 3.59 -3.98
CA ARG A 160 -1.46 2.36 -3.31
C ARG A 160 -2.11 2.62 -1.95
N CYS A 161 -1.65 3.63 -1.20
CA CYS A 161 -2.29 4.06 0.05
C CYS A 161 -3.65 4.74 -0.19
N SER A 162 -3.84 5.34 -1.37
CA SER A 162 -5.09 5.99 -1.78
C SER A 162 -6.15 5.00 -2.31
N ASP A 163 -5.77 3.74 -2.54
CA ASP A 163 -6.67 2.71 -3.06
C ASP A 163 -7.73 2.30 -2.01
N LYS A 164 -8.98 2.23 -2.45
CA LYS A 164 -10.12 1.77 -1.64
C LYS A 164 -10.01 0.29 -1.25
N ALA A 165 -9.29 -0.51 -2.05
CA ALA A 165 -9.03 -1.92 -1.75
C ALA A 165 -8.10 -2.09 -0.54
N ALA A 166 -7.26 -1.10 -0.24
CA ALA A 166 -6.43 -1.02 0.96
C ALA A 166 -5.60 -2.30 1.23
N ASN A 167 -5.09 -2.93 0.17
CA ASN A 167 -4.31 -4.17 0.22
C ASN A 167 -2.79 -3.95 0.15
N PHE A 168 -2.34 -2.71 0.27
CA PHE A 168 -0.93 -2.35 0.18
C PHE A 168 -0.13 -2.89 1.37
N SER A 169 0.90 -3.69 1.07
CA SER A 169 1.85 -4.20 2.06
C SER A 169 3.26 -3.64 1.86
N ILE A 170 4.09 -3.73 2.90
CA ILE A 170 5.49 -3.30 2.86
C ILE A 170 6.28 -4.12 1.83
N ASN A 171 5.98 -5.42 1.74
CA ASN A 171 6.58 -6.31 0.75
C ASN A 171 6.26 -5.87 -0.69
N ASP A 172 5.09 -5.29 -0.94
CA ASP A 172 4.75 -4.77 -2.27
C ASP A 172 5.63 -3.59 -2.66
N LEU A 173 5.97 -2.71 -1.71
CA LEU A 173 6.90 -1.61 -1.95
C LEU A 173 8.35 -2.11 -2.07
N ALA A 174 8.75 -3.08 -1.25
CA ALA A 174 10.09 -3.65 -1.33
C ALA A 174 10.34 -4.33 -2.67
N ARG A 175 9.37 -5.09 -3.19
CA ARG A 175 9.42 -5.69 -4.54
C ARG A 175 9.45 -4.63 -5.64
N PHE A 176 8.65 -3.56 -5.51
CA PHE A 176 8.68 -2.45 -6.46
C PHE A 176 10.06 -1.79 -6.54
N ILE A 177 10.68 -1.50 -5.39
CA ILE A 177 12.02 -0.89 -5.34
C ILE A 177 13.07 -1.83 -5.94
N ASP A 178 12.96 -3.12 -5.65
CA ASP A 178 13.84 -4.15 -6.17
C ASP A 178 13.78 -4.25 -7.71
N GLU A 179 12.58 -4.32 -8.28
CA GLU A 179 12.35 -4.31 -9.72
C GLU A 179 12.93 -3.04 -10.36
N LYS A 180 12.66 -1.87 -9.76
CA LYS A 180 13.16 -0.58 -10.25
C LYS A 180 14.67 -0.45 -10.20
N TYR A 181 15.32 -1.04 -9.22
CA TYR A 181 16.77 -1.05 -9.15
C TYR A 181 17.39 -1.80 -10.33
N TYR A 182 16.88 -2.99 -10.65
CA TYR A 182 17.40 -3.78 -11.78
C TYR A 182 17.08 -3.13 -13.13
N GLU A 183 15.89 -2.52 -13.28
CA GLU A 183 15.55 -1.72 -14.47
C GLU A 183 16.51 -0.54 -14.66
N THR A 184 16.79 0.21 -13.60
CA THR A 184 17.61 1.43 -13.64
C THR A 184 19.09 1.11 -13.87
N THR A 185 19.59 0.05 -13.23
CA THR A 185 21.00 -0.35 -13.36
C THR A 185 21.28 -1.19 -14.61
N GLY A 186 20.24 -1.72 -15.27
CA GLY A 186 20.39 -2.65 -16.40
C GLY A 186 20.97 -4.01 -15.99
N THR A 187 20.98 -4.32 -14.70
CA THR A 187 21.51 -5.60 -14.19
C THR A 187 20.39 -6.63 -14.06
N THR A 188 20.75 -7.92 -14.06
CA THR A 188 19.77 -9.01 -13.89
C THR A 188 19.76 -9.50 -12.45
N LYS A 189 18.55 -9.72 -11.91
CA LYS A 189 18.37 -10.26 -10.57
C LYS A 189 18.85 -11.72 -10.50
N PRO A 190 19.78 -12.08 -9.60
CA PRO A 190 20.14 -13.47 -9.36
C PRO A 190 18.93 -14.24 -8.80
N LYS A 191 18.75 -15.51 -9.21
CA LYS A 191 17.55 -16.32 -8.84
C LYS A 191 17.32 -16.46 -7.33
N ASP A 192 18.39 -16.43 -6.53
CA ASP A 192 18.35 -16.65 -5.08
C ASP A 192 18.81 -15.43 -4.28
N SER A 193 18.76 -14.23 -4.87
CA SER A 193 19.15 -13.01 -4.13
C SER A 193 18.01 -12.47 -3.27
N GLU A 194 18.38 -11.93 -2.12
CA GLU A 194 17.49 -11.12 -1.29
C GLU A 194 17.03 -9.85 -2.03
N LEU A 195 16.02 -9.18 -1.48
CA LEU A 195 15.57 -7.88 -1.97
C LEU A 195 16.67 -6.83 -1.74
N ILE A 196 16.88 -5.96 -2.71
CA ILE A 196 17.85 -4.85 -2.63
C ILE A 196 17.61 -3.99 -1.38
N ARG A 197 16.34 -3.77 -1.01
CA ARG A 197 15.96 -3.22 0.29
C ARG A 197 15.04 -4.18 1.02
N SER A 198 15.40 -4.52 2.26
CA SER A 198 14.57 -5.35 3.14
C SER A 198 13.27 -4.63 3.52
N GLU A 199 12.24 -5.39 3.89
CA GLU A 199 10.97 -4.82 4.39
C GLU A 199 11.19 -3.90 5.61
N ALA A 200 12.17 -4.21 6.47
CA ALA A 200 12.50 -3.39 7.63
C ALA A 200 13.03 -2.01 7.22
N SER A 201 13.92 -1.95 6.22
CA SER A 201 14.43 -0.70 5.67
C SER A 201 13.32 0.10 5.00
N VAL A 202 12.50 -0.56 4.17
CA VAL A 202 11.37 0.05 3.46
C VAL A 202 10.35 0.64 4.44
N ARG A 203 10.12 0.00 5.58
CA ARG A 203 9.29 0.54 6.66
C ARG A 203 9.82 1.85 7.22
N LEU A 204 11.14 1.98 7.38
CA LEU A 204 11.78 3.21 7.85
C LEU A 204 11.68 4.30 6.77
N ASP A 205 11.86 3.93 5.50
CA ASP A 205 11.74 4.84 4.37
C ASP A 205 10.33 5.44 4.28
N LEU A 206 9.30 4.62 4.39
CA LEU A 206 7.90 5.06 4.47
C LEU A 206 7.68 6.12 5.56
N ARG A 207 8.20 5.86 6.77
CA ARG A 207 8.09 6.82 7.88
C ARG A 207 8.84 8.12 7.60
N ARG A 208 10.03 8.04 7.01
CA ARG A 208 10.82 9.22 6.61
C ARG A 208 10.09 10.07 5.57
N TRP A 209 9.34 9.43 4.68
CA TRP A 209 8.52 10.12 3.70
C TRP A 209 7.20 10.67 4.27
N GLY A 210 6.95 10.51 5.57
CA GLY A 210 5.76 11.03 6.25
C GLY A 210 4.56 10.07 6.28
N ALA A 211 4.74 8.81 5.88
CA ALA A 211 3.69 7.82 5.99
C ALA A 211 3.54 7.31 7.43
N THR A 212 2.30 7.11 7.87
CA THR A 212 1.98 6.59 9.21
C THR A 212 1.19 5.29 9.12
N PHE A 213 1.47 4.35 10.03
CA PHE A 213 0.73 3.09 10.12
C PHE A 213 -0.25 3.17 11.28
N ARG A 214 -1.54 3.37 10.99
CA ARG A 214 -2.59 3.59 12.00
C ARG A 214 -3.88 2.85 11.66
N GLU A 215 -4.83 2.83 12.58
CA GLU A 215 -6.17 2.29 12.35
C GLU A 215 -7.01 3.28 11.52
N ASN A 216 -7.82 2.76 10.60
CA ASN A 216 -8.74 3.60 9.83
C ASN A 216 -10.00 3.92 10.66
N GLY A 217 -10.07 5.13 11.20
CA GLY A 217 -11.24 5.62 11.93
C GLY A 217 -12.37 6.15 11.05
N ALA A 218 -12.15 6.31 9.74
CA ALA A 218 -13.15 6.92 8.85
C ALA A 218 -14.34 5.97 8.62
N ARG A 219 -15.49 6.30 9.21
CA ARG A 219 -16.74 5.55 9.06
C ARG A 219 -17.76 6.41 8.26
N PRO A 220 -18.31 5.89 7.15
CA PRO A 220 -19.27 6.64 6.32
C PRO A 220 -20.56 7.06 7.06
N TYR A 221 -20.91 6.35 8.12
CA TYR A 221 -22.25 6.44 8.73
C TYR A 221 -22.34 7.40 9.93
N TRP A 222 -21.31 8.21 10.18
CA TRP A 222 -21.29 9.07 11.37
C TRP A 222 -22.22 10.30 11.25
N GLU A 223 -22.35 10.87 10.06
CA GLU A 223 -23.03 12.16 9.87
C GLU A 223 -24.53 12.14 10.18
N GLY A 224 -25.20 11.00 10.03
CA GLY A 224 -26.63 10.86 10.36
C GLY A 224 -26.91 10.76 11.86
N HIS A 225 -25.94 10.30 12.66
CA HIS A 225 -26.15 10.01 14.09
C HIS A 225 -26.16 11.26 14.97
N GLU A 226 -25.51 12.34 14.54
CA GLU A 226 -25.38 13.57 15.34
C GLU A 226 -26.42 14.63 14.98
N ARG A 227 -27.40 14.29 14.13
CA ARG A 227 -28.55 15.16 13.89
C ARG A 227 -29.32 15.40 15.19
N ALA A 228 -29.72 16.65 15.43
CA ALA A 228 -30.37 17.05 16.68
C ALA A 228 -31.63 16.23 17.02
N ASP A 229 -32.42 15.82 16.03
CA ASP A 229 -33.60 14.99 16.23
C ASP A 229 -33.25 13.55 16.62
N VAL A 230 -32.19 12.99 16.02
CA VAL A 230 -31.67 11.65 16.34
C VAL A 230 -31.08 11.63 17.75
N VAL A 231 -30.30 12.65 18.12
CA VAL A 231 -29.73 12.81 19.46
C VAL A 231 -30.85 12.88 20.51
N LYS A 232 -31.85 13.74 20.29
CA LYS A 232 -33.00 13.86 21.18
C LYS A 232 -33.78 12.55 21.33
N SER A 233 -33.96 11.81 20.25
CA SER A 233 -34.60 10.49 20.29
C SER A 233 -33.79 9.49 21.12
N ARG A 234 -32.46 9.50 20.99
CA ARG A 234 -31.54 8.64 21.76
C ARG A 234 -31.59 8.96 23.25
N GLU A 235 -31.56 10.23 23.61
CA GLU A 235 -31.69 10.68 25.00
C GLU A 235 -33.02 10.22 25.61
N THR A 236 -34.13 10.38 24.87
CA THR A 236 -35.46 9.94 25.31
C THR A 236 -35.48 8.42 25.55
N PHE A 237 -34.89 7.65 24.62
CA PHE A 237 -34.79 6.20 24.75
C PHE A 237 -33.95 5.77 25.95
N ILE A 238 -32.79 6.38 26.16
CA ILE A 238 -31.91 6.09 27.32
C ILE A 238 -32.62 6.41 28.63
N ASN A 239 -33.24 7.60 28.73
CA ASN A 239 -33.96 8.02 29.92
C ASN A 239 -35.09 7.05 30.27
N TYR A 240 -35.83 6.55 29.28
CA TYR A 240 -36.85 5.52 29.51
C TYR A 240 -36.29 4.27 30.22
N PHE A 241 -35.09 3.78 29.86
CA PHE A 241 -34.49 2.63 30.55
C PHE A 241 -34.00 2.98 31.95
N LEU A 242 -33.39 4.15 32.13
CA LEU A 242 -32.90 4.61 33.42
C LEU A 242 -34.06 4.79 34.43
N ASP A 243 -35.13 5.45 34.01
CA ASP A 243 -36.33 5.67 34.82
C ASP A 243 -37.03 4.35 35.20
N ASN A 244 -36.83 3.32 34.39
CA ASN A 244 -37.41 1.99 34.59
C ASN A 244 -36.40 0.94 35.05
N LYS A 245 -35.20 1.32 35.51
CA LYS A 245 -34.11 0.37 35.87
C LYS A 245 -34.56 -0.72 36.85
N GLN A 246 -35.41 -0.37 37.82
CA GLN A 246 -35.98 -1.30 38.82
C GLN A 246 -36.89 -2.38 38.23
N SER A 247 -37.33 -2.24 36.97
CA SER A 247 -38.17 -3.20 36.27
C SER A 247 -37.35 -4.25 35.51
N TYR A 248 -36.03 -4.10 35.40
CA TYR A 248 -35.17 -4.98 34.60
C TYR A 248 -34.16 -5.73 35.47
N TYR A 249 -33.62 -6.82 34.93
CA TYR A 249 -32.40 -7.41 35.45
C TYR A 249 -31.22 -6.51 35.07
N THR A 250 -30.35 -6.18 36.01
CA THR A 250 -29.14 -5.41 35.73
C THR A 250 -27.92 -6.11 36.31
N VAL A 251 -26.72 -5.60 36.01
CA VAL A 251 -25.46 -6.11 36.56
C VAL A 251 -24.97 -5.11 37.61
N ASN A 252 -24.29 -5.60 38.64
CA ASN A 252 -23.56 -4.78 39.59
C ASN A 252 -22.23 -4.33 38.97
N ASP A 253 -21.99 -3.02 38.96
CA ASP A 253 -20.76 -2.42 38.40
C ASP A 253 -19.55 -2.54 39.34
N ASN A 254 -19.70 -3.21 40.50
CA ASN A 254 -18.58 -3.48 41.39
C ASN A 254 -17.68 -4.58 40.81
N GLU A 255 -16.52 -4.18 40.27
CA GLU A 255 -15.51 -5.05 39.65
C GLU A 255 -15.08 -6.24 40.52
N ASN A 256 -15.19 -6.12 41.85
CA ASN A 256 -14.76 -7.17 42.78
C ASN A 256 -15.83 -8.25 43.03
N LEU A 257 -17.10 -7.99 42.69
CA LEU A 257 -18.23 -8.92 42.88
C LEU A 257 -19.24 -8.75 41.73
N PRO A 258 -18.92 -9.22 40.51
CA PRO A 258 -19.86 -9.21 39.40
C PRO A 258 -21.07 -10.08 39.77
N GLY A 259 -22.25 -9.44 39.87
CA GLY A 259 -23.48 -10.09 40.32
C GLY A 259 -24.71 -9.52 39.63
N TRP A 260 -25.71 -10.37 39.43
CA TRP A 260 -26.99 -9.96 38.85
C TRP A 260 -27.88 -9.29 39.90
N ILE A 261 -28.40 -8.12 39.58
CA ILE A 261 -29.44 -7.42 40.33
C ILE A 261 -30.78 -7.81 39.73
N LYS A 262 -31.67 -8.35 40.57
CA LYS A 262 -33.02 -8.74 40.15
C LYS A 262 -33.95 -7.52 40.17
N PRO A 263 -34.95 -7.47 39.29
CA PRO A 263 -35.93 -6.39 39.29
C PRO A 263 -36.71 -6.35 40.61
N GLU A 264 -36.86 -5.14 41.15
CA GLU A 264 -37.64 -4.86 42.36
C GLU A 264 -39.13 -4.76 42.03
N LYS A 265 -39.47 -4.24 40.84
CA LYS A 265 -40.86 -4.09 40.37
C LYS A 265 -41.35 -5.39 39.72
N LYS A 266 -42.60 -5.77 40.02
CA LYS A 266 -43.29 -6.92 39.41
C LYS A 266 -44.40 -6.46 38.46
N PRO A 267 -44.57 -7.11 37.29
CA PRO A 267 -43.72 -8.20 36.78
C PRO A 267 -42.35 -7.68 36.34
N GLY A 268 -41.30 -8.40 36.74
CA GLY A 268 -39.94 -8.12 36.27
C GLY A 268 -39.84 -8.39 34.78
N ARG A 269 -39.09 -7.54 34.07
CA ARG A 269 -38.91 -7.59 32.62
C ARG A 269 -37.51 -8.12 32.29
N ILE A 270 -37.43 -8.97 31.28
CA ILE A 270 -36.16 -9.46 30.73
C ILE A 270 -35.93 -8.71 29.42
N LEU A 271 -34.74 -8.12 29.28
CA LEU A 271 -34.33 -7.50 28.02
C LEU A 271 -33.69 -8.55 27.13
N ILE A 272 -34.17 -8.59 25.89
CA ILE A 272 -33.62 -9.41 24.81
C ILE A 272 -33.17 -8.42 23.75
N PHE A 273 -31.87 -8.43 23.46
CA PHE A 273 -31.26 -7.65 22.41
C PHE A 273 -31.05 -8.54 21.19
N HIS A 274 -31.17 -7.96 20.01
CA HIS A 274 -30.95 -8.62 18.74
C HIS A 274 -30.14 -7.69 17.87
N ASP A 275 -29.18 -8.24 17.13
CA ASP A 275 -28.45 -7.51 16.10
C ASP A 275 -28.02 -8.46 14.99
N GLU A 276 -27.77 -7.86 13.82
CA GLU A 276 -27.30 -8.54 12.62
C GLU A 276 -25.88 -8.08 12.29
N SER A 277 -24.97 -9.05 12.18
CA SER A 277 -23.58 -8.78 11.80
C SER A 277 -23.24 -9.51 10.51
N THR A 278 -22.64 -8.79 9.58
CA THR A 278 -22.12 -9.37 8.34
C THR A 278 -20.62 -9.58 8.45
N PHE A 279 -20.20 -10.84 8.45
CA PHE A 279 -18.80 -11.25 8.38
C PHE A 279 -18.40 -11.45 6.93
N ARG A 280 -17.22 -10.97 6.52
CA ARG A 280 -16.72 -11.20 5.16
C ARG A 280 -15.43 -12.00 5.17
N SER A 281 -15.32 -12.98 4.28
CA SER A 281 -14.01 -13.58 3.98
C SER A 281 -13.10 -12.51 3.38
N GLY A 282 -11.85 -12.40 3.81
CA GLY A 282 -10.93 -11.39 3.29
C GLY A 282 -11.20 -9.98 3.82
N GLU A 283 -11.65 -9.88 5.09
CA GLU A 283 -11.72 -8.60 5.78
C GLU A 283 -10.42 -7.83 5.64
N ILE A 284 -10.56 -6.55 5.30
CA ILE A 284 -9.43 -5.67 5.08
C ILE A 284 -8.81 -5.38 6.45
N ALA A 285 -7.48 -5.40 6.54
CA ALA A 285 -6.78 -5.07 7.76
C ALA A 285 -7.26 -3.70 8.31
N SER A 286 -7.55 -3.67 9.61
CA SER A 286 -7.97 -2.46 10.32
C SER A 286 -6.88 -1.39 10.30
N ARG A 287 -5.61 -1.81 10.17
CA ARG A 287 -4.42 -0.96 10.08
C ARG A 287 -3.83 -0.93 8.68
N ARG A 288 -3.46 0.26 8.22
CA ARG A 288 -2.77 0.46 6.95
C ARG A 288 -1.83 1.66 7.00
N TRP A 289 -1.04 1.82 5.94
CA TRP A 289 -0.23 3.00 5.73
C TRP A 289 -1.07 4.16 5.19
N PHE A 290 -0.83 5.36 5.72
CA PHE A 290 -1.47 6.61 5.33
C PHE A 290 -0.42 7.63 4.96
N TYR A 291 -0.70 8.42 3.93
CA TYR A 291 0.02 9.65 3.65
C TYR A 291 -0.86 10.84 4.05
N GLY A 292 -0.38 11.63 5.00
CA GLY A 292 -1.16 12.74 5.57
C GLY A 292 -2.45 12.28 6.27
N ASP A 293 -3.45 13.17 6.30
CA ASP A 293 -4.68 12.97 7.06
C ASP A 293 -5.87 12.39 6.29
N GLN A 294 -5.70 12.13 5.00
CA GLN A 294 -6.78 11.63 4.17
C GLN A 294 -6.82 10.10 4.19
N ALA A 295 -7.85 9.56 4.81
CA ALA A 295 -8.17 8.14 4.78
C ALA A 295 -9.23 7.89 3.70
N PRO A 296 -8.93 7.21 2.58
CA PRO A 296 -9.98 6.81 1.65
C PRO A 296 -10.95 5.84 2.34
N PHE A 297 -12.26 5.99 2.07
CA PHE A 297 -13.26 5.06 2.56
C PHE A 297 -13.00 3.64 2.04
N TYR A 298 -13.23 2.64 2.89
CA TYR A 298 -13.16 1.25 2.47
C TYR A 298 -14.15 0.99 1.34
N SER A 299 -13.71 0.29 0.28
CA SER A 299 -14.66 -0.50 -0.49
C SER A 299 -15.23 -1.58 0.44
N LYS A 300 -16.52 -1.89 0.31
CA LYS A 300 -17.10 -3.09 0.95
C LYS A 300 -16.17 -4.27 0.61
N GLY A 301 -15.60 -4.92 1.64
CA GLY A 301 -14.47 -5.88 1.51
C GLY A 301 -14.67 -6.94 0.43
N ARG A 302 -13.58 -7.44 -0.14
CA ARG A 302 -13.59 -8.46 -1.20
C ARG A 302 -13.80 -9.85 -0.60
N GLY A 303 -14.94 -10.49 -0.89
CA GLY A 303 -15.16 -11.90 -0.57
C GLY A 303 -16.61 -12.26 -0.30
N ARG A 304 -16.83 -13.53 0.08
CA ARG A 304 -18.15 -14.03 0.49
C ARG A 304 -18.56 -13.38 1.80
N SER A 305 -19.84 -13.04 1.93
CA SER A 305 -20.42 -12.48 3.14
C SER A 305 -21.33 -13.50 3.82
N ASN A 306 -21.13 -13.70 5.11
CA ASN A 306 -22.01 -14.48 5.96
C ASN A 306 -22.73 -13.51 6.90
N MET A 307 -24.05 -13.51 6.88
CA MET A 307 -24.83 -12.76 7.84
C MET A 307 -25.15 -13.66 9.02
N VAL A 308 -24.88 -13.16 10.21
CA VAL A 308 -25.18 -13.84 11.47
C VAL A 308 -26.12 -12.94 12.24
N SER A 309 -27.20 -13.53 12.71
CA SER A 309 -28.20 -12.89 13.55
C SER A 309 -28.24 -13.63 14.88
N ASP A 310 -28.10 -12.90 15.98
CA ASP A 310 -28.14 -13.52 17.31
C ASP A 310 -28.92 -12.69 18.32
N PHE A 311 -29.39 -13.37 19.36
CA PHE A 311 -30.16 -12.78 20.46
C PHE A 311 -29.36 -12.87 21.75
N VAL A 312 -29.15 -11.74 22.41
CA VAL A 312 -28.48 -11.64 23.70
C VAL A 312 -29.50 -11.32 24.79
N VAL A 313 -29.52 -12.12 25.85
CA VAL A 313 -30.48 -11.96 26.94
C VAL A 313 -29.80 -11.38 28.18
N GLN A 314 -30.40 -10.35 28.76
CA GLN A 314 -29.96 -9.79 30.04
C GLN A 314 -30.56 -10.60 31.20
N HIS A 315 -29.99 -11.78 31.46
CA HIS A 315 -30.44 -12.68 32.53
C HIS A 315 -29.29 -13.53 33.11
N HIS A 316 -29.43 -13.95 34.38
CA HIS A 316 -28.40 -14.73 35.08
C HIS A 316 -28.14 -16.13 34.50
N SER A 317 -28.98 -16.59 33.57
CA SER A 317 -28.81 -17.87 32.89
C SER A 317 -27.79 -17.82 31.74
N GLY A 318 -27.22 -16.65 31.46
CA GLY A 318 -26.22 -16.44 30.43
C GLY A 318 -26.73 -15.61 29.23
N PRO A 319 -25.82 -15.08 28.41
CA PRO A 319 -26.18 -14.23 27.27
C PRO A 319 -26.85 -15.01 26.14
N TYR A 320 -26.53 -16.30 25.99
CA TYR A 320 -27.07 -17.18 24.94
C TYR A 320 -28.21 -18.03 25.49
N PHE A 321 -29.42 -17.84 24.95
CA PHE A 321 -30.57 -18.63 25.35
C PHE A 321 -30.51 -20.01 24.68
N ASN A 322 -30.29 -21.05 25.48
CA ASN A 322 -30.30 -22.43 25.02
C ASN A 322 -31.30 -23.24 25.85
N LEU A 323 -32.20 -23.95 25.17
CA LEU A 323 -33.14 -24.86 25.82
C LEU A 323 -32.44 -26.16 26.20
N SER A 324 -32.68 -26.68 27.41
CA SER A 324 -32.37 -28.08 27.70
C SER A 324 -33.15 -29.01 26.77
N GLU A 325 -32.73 -30.26 26.61
CA GLU A 325 -33.49 -31.22 25.78
C GLU A 325 -34.94 -31.38 26.21
N LYS A 326 -35.20 -31.33 27.53
CA LYS A 326 -36.54 -31.43 28.07
C LYS A 326 -37.37 -30.21 27.69
N GLU A 327 -36.79 -29.02 27.73
CA GLU A 327 -37.45 -27.78 27.33
C GLU A 327 -37.66 -27.73 25.82
N MET A 328 -36.69 -28.14 25.02
CA MET A 328 -36.84 -28.22 23.56
C MET A 328 -37.96 -29.20 23.17
N LYS A 329 -38.02 -30.39 23.79
CA LYS A 329 -39.12 -31.35 23.55
C LYS A 329 -40.49 -30.76 23.89
N ARG A 330 -40.59 -29.97 24.98
CA ARG A 330 -41.83 -29.26 25.33
C ARG A 330 -42.14 -28.15 24.34
N ALA A 331 -41.14 -27.40 23.91
CA ALA A 331 -41.28 -26.33 22.93
C ALA A 331 -41.76 -26.87 21.59
N VAL A 332 -41.13 -27.93 21.06
CA VAL A 332 -41.56 -28.64 19.84
C VAL A 332 -42.97 -29.19 19.99
N LYS A 333 -43.33 -29.77 21.14
CA LYS A 333 -44.70 -30.23 21.39
C LYS A 333 -45.73 -29.10 21.31
N LYS A 334 -45.38 -27.91 21.79
CA LYS A 334 -46.26 -26.73 21.78
C LYS A 334 -46.25 -26.01 20.42
N TYR A 335 -45.10 -26.01 19.75
CA TYR A 335 -44.81 -25.33 18.50
C TYR A 335 -44.15 -26.33 17.53
N PRO A 336 -44.94 -27.17 16.84
CA PRO A 336 -44.42 -28.23 15.98
C PRO A 336 -43.50 -27.73 14.86
N GLN A 337 -43.64 -26.48 14.42
CA GLN A 337 -42.80 -25.85 13.41
C GLN A 337 -41.32 -25.79 13.81
N LEU A 338 -40.99 -25.85 15.11
CA LEU A 338 -39.60 -25.89 15.59
C LEU A 338 -38.88 -27.20 15.23
N ALA A 339 -39.60 -28.23 14.79
CA ALA A 339 -39.02 -29.48 14.28
C ALA A 339 -38.96 -29.55 12.75
N ALA A 340 -39.50 -28.55 12.05
CA ALA A 340 -39.41 -28.48 10.59
C ALA A 340 -37.98 -28.13 10.17
N SER A 341 -37.49 -28.77 9.11
CA SER A 341 -36.26 -28.36 8.45
C SER A 341 -36.53 -27.01 7.79
N THR A 342 -35.78 -25.98 8.18
CA THR A 342 -35.80 -24.66 7.53
C THR A 342 -34.56 -24.51 6.66
N ASP A 343 -34.60 -23.59 5.70
CA ASP A 343 -33.42 -23.21 4.89
C ASP A 343 -32.38 -22.40 5.72
N LEU A 344 -32.74 -22.05 6.95
CA LEU A 344 -31.85 -21.41 7.92
C LEU A 344 -31.10 -22.45 8.75
N ASP A 345 -29.79 -22.26 8.88
CA ASP A 345 -28.94 -23.09 9.74
C ASP A 345 -29.00 -22.57 11.19
N TYR A 346 -29.95 -23.11 11.95
CA TYR A 346 -30.09 -22.83 13.38
C TYR A 346 -29.11 -23.66 14.21
N VAL A 347 -28.44 -23.01 15.15
CA VAL A 347 -27.71 -23.73 16.19
C VAL A 347 -28.70 -24.53 17.04
N PRO A 348 -28.47 -25.85 17.26
CA PRO A 348 -29.44 -26.69 17.96
C PRO A 348 -29.84 -26.14 19.33
N ARG A 349 -31.16 -26.01 19.54
CA ARG A 349 -31.80 -25.57 20.79
C ARG A 349 -31.56 -24.10 21.15
N THR A 350 -31.06 -23.27 20.23
CA THR A 350 -30.92 -21.82 20.42
C THR A 350 -31.76 -21.05 19.40
N ALA A 351 -31.82 -19.73 19.55
CA ALA A 351 -32.40 -18.82 18.57
C ALA A 351 -31.36 -18.29 17.55
N THR A 352 -30.11 -18.74 17.66
CA THR A 352 -29.00 -18.29 16.80
C THR A 352 -29.13 -18.95 15.44
N ALA A 353 -29.14 -18.14 14.39
CA ALA A 353 -29.19 -18.62 13.01
C ALA A 353 -28.06 -17.99 12.20
N SER A 354 -27.52 -18.76 11.27
CA SER A 354 -26.58 -18.25 10.27
C SER A 354 -27.15 -18.41 8.88
N LEU A 355 -26.77 -17.48 8.01
CA LEU A 355 -27.20 -17.49 6.62
C LEU A 355 -26.02 -17.12 5.69
N HIS A 356 -25.80 -17.97 4.70
CA HIS A 356 -24.85 -17.75 3.61
C HIS A 356 -25.50 -16.90 2.52
N ILE A 357 -25.11 -15.63 2.46
CA ILE A 357 -25.64 -14.70 1.45
C ILE A 357 -25.25 -15.19 0.05
N GLY A 358 -26.25 -15.42 -0.80
CA GLY A 358 -26.08 -15.85 -2.20
C GLY A 358 -26.16 -17.37 -2.42
N TYR A 359 -26.30 -18.16 -1.36
CA TYR A 359 -26.63 -19.58 -1.43
C TYR A 359 -27.95 -19.87 -0.73
N ASP A 360 -28.07 -19.36 0.50
CA ASP A 360 -29.30 -19.42 1.27
C ASP A 360 -30.21 -18.25 0.86
N CYS A 361 -31.51 -18.51 0.74
CA CYS A 361 -32.53 -17.56 0.27
C CYS A 361 -32.75 -16.46 1.32
N TYR A 362 -31.85 -15.47 1.35
CA TYR A 362 -31.95 -14.32 2.26
C TYR A 362 -33.26 -13.53 2.06
N MET A 363 -33.82 -13.58 0.86
CA MET A 363 -35.18 -13.20 0.54
C MET A 363 -35.57 -13.99 -0.72
N ASP A 364 -36.36 -15.05 -0.55
CA ASP A 364 -37.11 -15.55 -1.69
C ASP A 364 -38.03 -14.41 -2.15
N ASN A 365 -37.98 -14.08 -3.44
CA ASN A 365 -38.90 -13.10 -3.99
C ASN A 365 -40.35 -13.52 -3.70
N GLU A 366 -40.64 -14.82 -3.63
CA GLU A 366 -41.95 -15.33 -3.21
C GLU A 366 -42.26 -15.01 -1.74
N ALA A 367 -41.29 -15.11 -0.82
CA ALA A 367 -41.48 -14.74 0.59
C ALA A 367 -41.71 -13.23 0.77
N VAL A 368 -41.08 -12.39 -0.06
CA VAL A 368 -41.35 -10.94 -0.10
C VAL A 368 -42.73 -10.68 -0.71
N LEU A 369 -43.11 -11.41 -1.77
CA LEU A 369 -44.43 -11.32 -2.40
C LEU A 369 -45.56 -11.77 -1.45
N ASP A 370 -45.30 -12.77 -0.60
CA ASP A 370 -46.23 -13.27 0.41
C ASP A 370 -46.48 -12.26 1.52
N GLN A 371 -45.54 -11.37 1.83
CA GLN A 371 -45.79 -10.24 2.74
C GLN A 371 -46.80 -9.24 2.16
N TYR A 372 -46.94 -9.20 0.83
CA TYR A 372 -47.98 -8.44 0.15
C TYR A 372 -49.23 -9.28 -0.09
N ARG A 373 -49.45 -10.39 0.63
CA ARG A 373 -50.71 -11.15 0.63
C ARG A 373 -51.32 -11.15 2.03
N ASP A 374 -52.65 -11.08 2.11
CA ASP A 374 -53.36 -11.21 3.38
C ASP A 374 -53.40 -12.68 3.84
N SER A 375 -53.96 -12.93 5.02
CA SER A 375 -54.09 -14.28 5.58
C SER A 375 -54.91 -15.25 4.73
N ASN A 376 -55.59 -14.77 3.67
CA ASN A 376 -56.34 -15.56 2.72
C ASN A 376 -55.63 -15.67 1.35
N GLY A 377 -54.37 -15.23 1.25
CA GLY A 377 -53.55 -15.27 0.04
C GLY A 377 -53.88 -14.16 -0.98
N LYS A 378 -54.74 -13.19 -0.63
CA LYS A 378 -55.14 -12.11 -1.52
C LYS A 378 -54.13 -10.97 -1.45
N ALA A 379 -53.70 -10.47 -2.61
CA ALA A 379 -52.75 -9.36 -2.67
C ALA A 379 -53.25 -8.13 -1.87
N GLN A 380 -52.41 -7.63 -0.97
CA GLN A 380 -52.61 -6.41 -0.20
C GLN A 380 -52.40 -5.19 -1.10
N VAL A 381 -53.21 -4.16 -0.89
CA VAL A 381 -53.12 -2.91 -1.65
C VAL A 381 -52.02 -2.05 -1.03
N LEU A 382 -51.05 -1.63 -1.84
CA LEU A 382 -50.03 -0.67 -1.43
C LEU A 382 -50.57 0.75 -1.59
N ASP A 383 -50.65 1.45 -0.47
CA ASP A 383 -51.02 2.86 -0.40
C ASP A 383 -49.76 3.74 -0.41
N CYS A 384 -49.72 4.72 -1.31
CA CYS A 384 -48.70 5.75 -1.30
C CYS A 384 -49.08 6.83 -0.29
N PHE A 385 -48.21 7.09 0.69
CA PHE A 385 -48.40 8.16 1.68
C PHE A 385 -47.60 9.40 1.28
N PHE A 386 -48.27 10.54 1.16
CA PHE A 386 -47.62 11.79 0.77
C PHE A 386 -47.03 12.50 1.99
N VAL A 387 -45.71 12.60 2.04
CA VAL A 387 -44.99 13.24 3.15
C VAL A 387 -44.96 14.76 3.03
N ASN A 388 -44.98 15.29 1.79
CA ASN A 388 -44.88 16.72 1.47
C ASN A 388 -45.84 17.11 0.33
N GLY A 389 -46.02 18.42 0.12
CA GLY A 389 -46.86 18.96 -0.95
C GLY A 389 -48.36 19.05 -0.61
N PRO A 390 -49.20 19.45 -1.57
CA PRO A 390 -50.63 19.72 -1.34
C PRO A 390 -51.45 18.49 -0.90
N ASN A 391 -50.91 17.28 -1.05
CA ASN A 391 -51.54 16.03 -0.60
C ASN A 391 -50.96 15.48 0.71
N ARG A 392 -50.12 16.25 1.42
CA ARG A 392 -49.45 15.82 2.65
C ARG A 392 -50.44 15.24 3.67
N GLY A 393 -50.13 14.05 4.18
CA GLY A 393 -50.94 13.37 5.21
C GLY A 393 -52.08 12.51 4.66
N LEU A 394 -52.29 12.48 3.34
CA LEU A 394 -53.24 11.59 2.68
C LEU A 394 -52.54 10.32 2.18
N SER A 395 -53.27 9.21 2.12
CA SER A 395 -52.87 7.99 1.43
C SER A 395 -53.72 7.78 0.18
N LYS A 396 -53.10 7.34 -0.92
CA LYS A 396 -53.83 6.87 -2.11
C LYS A 396 -53.25 5.55 -2.58
N GLY A 397 -54.12 4.57 -2.81
CA GLY A 397 -53.72 3.29 -3.43
C GLY A 397 -53.21 3.50 -4.86
N LEU A 398 -52.22 2.69 -5.26
CA LEU A 398 -51.63 2.72 -6.61
C LEU A 398 -52.67 2.62 -7.74
N ALA A 399 -53.76 1.88 -7.54
CA ALA A 399 -54.85 1.76 -8.52
C ALA A 399 -55.64 3.07 -8.71
N VAL A 400 -55.76 3.90 -7.66
CA VAL A 400 -56.39 5.22 -7.74
C VAL A 400 -55.46 6.19 -8.46
N LEU A 401 -54.17 6.16 -8.14
CA LEU A 401 -53.14 6.95 -8.83
C LEU A 401 -53.03 6.58 -10.31
N GLY A 402 -53.10 5.29 -10.65
CA GLY A 402 -53.10 4.82 -12.04
C GLY A 402 -54.29 5.33 -12.85
N LYS A 403 -55.48 5.47 -12.23
CA LYS A 403 -56.65 6.11 -12.85
C LYS A 403 -56.46 7.60 -13.04
N GLU A 404 -55.91 8.30 -12.05
CA GLU A 404 -55.60 9.75 -12.14
C GLU A 404 -54.56 10.03 -13.23
N LEU A 405 -53.59 9.13 -13.39
CA LEU A 405 -52.56 9.17 -14.43
C LEU A 405 -53.04 8.68 -15.80
N ASN A 406 -54.31 8.28 -15.92
CA ASN A 406 -54.92 7.80 -17.15
C ASN A 406 -54.19 6.59 -17.78
N VAL A 407 -53.57 5.77 -16.93
CA VAL A 407 -52.77 4.63 -17.34
C VAL A 407 -53.68 3.48 -17.75
N ARG A 408 -53.69 3.14 -19.04
CA ARG A 408 -54.46 1.99 -19.55
C ARG A 408 -53.78 0.69 -19.11
N ASN A 409 -54.56 -0.22 -18.52
CA ASN A 409 -54.10 -1.52 -18.01
C ASN A 409 -53.05 -1.41 -16.89
N ALA A 410 -53.41 -0.70 -15.80
CA ALA A 410 -52.59 -0.58 -14.59
C ALA A 410 -52.04 -1.93 -14.08
N ASP A 411 -52.79 -3.01 -14.30
CA ASP A 411 -52.46 -4.38 -13.87
C ASP A 411 -51.30 -5.03 -14.66
N ARG A 412 -50.77 -4.37 -15.70
CA ARG A 412 -49.71 -4.89 -16.59
C ARG A 412 -48.52 -3.95 -16.78
N LEU A 413 -48.39 -2.91 -15.95
CA LEU A 413 -47.25 -2.01 -16.08
C LEU A 413 -45.96 -2.68 -15.66
N THR A 414 -44.93 -2.47 -16.47
CA THR A 414 -43.56 -2.73 -16.03
C THR A 414 -43.09 -1.63 -15.06
N LEU A 415 -42.15 -1.96 -14.17
CA LEU A 415 -41.62 -1.01 -13.20
C LEU A 415 -41.02 0.26 -13.85
N PRO A 416 -40.31 0.21 -14.99
CA PRO A 416 -39.83 1.42 -15.67
C PRO A 416 -40.96 2.31 -16.20
N GLU A 417 -42.02 1.74 -16.76
CA GLU A 417 -43.19 2.50 -17.23
C GLU A 417 -43.88 3.18 -16.05
N LEU A 418 -44.04 2.48 -14.92
CA LEU A 418 -44.64 3.05 -13.72
C LEU A 418 -43.80 4.23 -13.20
N ARG A 419 -42.47 4.09 -13.17
CA ARG A 419 -41.56 5.18 -12.78
C ARG A 419 -41.67 6.38 -13.71
N SER A 420 -41.76 6.16 -15.03
CA SER A 420 -41.94 7.23 -16.01
C SER A 420 -43.26 7.98 -15.76
N HIS A 421 -44.37 7.26 -15.58
CA HIS A 421 -45.67 7.87 -15.32
C HIS A 421 -45.74 8.61 -13.98
N LEU A 422 -45.10 8.07 -12.93
CA LEU A 422 -45.05 8.74 -11.63
C LEU A 422 -44.17 10.00 -11.68
N ALA A 423 -43.06 10.01 -12.42
CA ALA A 423 -42.17 11.17 -12.55
C ALA A 423 -42.88 12.40 -13.17
N ASP A 424 -43.83 12.15 -14.09
CA ASP A 424 -44.61 13.21 -14.73
C ASP A 424 -45.80 13.69 -13.88
N HIS A 425 -46.13 12.99 -12.79
CA HIS A 425 -47.28 13.33 -11.96
C HIS A 425 -46.98 14.50 -11.00
N PRO A 426 -47.86 15.52 -10.91
CA PRO A 426 -47.63 16.69 -10.05
C PRO A 426 -47.35 16.36 -8.57
N ALA A 427 -47.91 15.26 -8.05
CA ALA A 427 -47.69 14.84 -6.67
C ALA A 427 -46.26 14.32 -6.38
N PHE A 428 -45.50 13.96 -7.41
CA PHE A 428 -44.16 13.40 -7.31
C PHE A 428 -43.08 14.35 -7.84
N GLN A 429 -43.44 15.40 -8.59
CA GLN A 429 -42.52 16.43 -9.06
C GLN A 429 -41.95 17.33 -7.95
N THR A 430 -42.60 17.38 -6.78
CA THR A 430 -42.13 18.16 -5.62
C THR A 430 -41.19 17.39 -4.68
N VAL A 431 -40.88 16.13 -4.97
CA VAL A 431 -39.86 15.39 -4.21
C VAL A 431 -38.53 15.62 -4.90
N GLY A 432 -37.89 16.75 -4.60
CA GLY A 432 -36.47 16.91 -4.91
C GLY A 432 -35.73 15.78 -4.23
N PHE A 433 -35.17 14.85 -5.02
CA PHE A 433 -34.18 13.91 -4.51
C PHE A 433 -32.97 14.76 -4.12
N VAL A 434 -32.83 15.01 -2.82
CA VAL A 434 -31.60 15.52 -2.20
C VAL A 434 -30.73 14.32 -1.85
#